data_AF-A0AA37KXZ5-F1
#
_entry.id   AF-A0AA37KXZ5-F1
#
_cell.length_a   1.000
_cell.length_b   1.000
_cell.length_c   1.000
_cell.angle_alpha   90.00
_cell.angle_beta   90.00
_cell.angle_gamma   90.00
#
_symmetry.space_group_name_H-M   'P 1'
#
loop_
_entity.id
_entity.type
_entity.pdbx_description
1 polymer ?
#
loop_
_entity_poly.entity_id
_entity_poly.type
_entity_poly.pdbx_seq_one_letter_code
_entity_poly.pdbx_strand_id
1 'polypeptide(L)'
;MQRATQDAAPQTPPSRRRFMAGALAATATGLAQAQAFDFKPQQRYPDPSVQILDPSFAKYRLFSSSVEQIATGFRWVEGPVWFGDGRYLLFSDIPNNRIVRWDEATGQTGVFRQPSNFSNGLGRDRQGRLLACEHLTRRVTRTEYDGSITVLADRFEGKRLNSPNDIVCPSDGSVWFTDPPFGIGGHWEGDKAVSELPHALYRIDPSGRLDRVLEARFPNGLAFTPDEKQLYLVARTADNRRQILRYDVTARQGLANPTVLIEGGAGALDGFKVDEDGNLWCGWGSTGAADSVAADLDGVMVFNPSGKAIGHIRLPERCPNLVFGGPKKNRLFMASSHSIYSLYVETRGAV
;
A
#
# COMPACT_ATOMS: atom_id res chain seq x y z
N MET A 1 -100.24 5.41 6.75
CA MET A 1 -100.18 6.58 7.64
C MET A 1 -98.76 7.13 7.57
N GLN A 2 -98.64 8.35 7.08
CA GLN A 2 -97.52 9.29 6.86
C GLN A 2 -96.05 8.96 7.27
N ARG A 3 -95.15 9.12 6.26
CA ARG A 3 -93.90 9.95 6.17
C ARG A 3 -92.82 9.78 7.27
N ALA A 4 -91.51 9.75 6.98
CA ALA A 4 -90.77 10.65 6.09
C ALA A 4 -89.46 10.04 5.53
N THR A 5 -89.02 10.69 4.45
CA THR A 5 -87.90 10.46 3.53
C THR A 5 -86.50 10.73 4.08
N GLN A 6 -85.50 9.97 3.62
CA GLN A 6 -84.15 10.45 3.33
C GLN A 6 -83.54 9.60 2.19
N ASP A 7 -83.31 10.25 1.05
CA ASP A 7 -82.68 9.68 -0.13
C ASP A 7 -81.15 9.63 0.04
N ALA A 8 -80.55 8.48 -0.27
CA ALA A 8 -79.10 8.30 -0.35
C ALA A 8 -78.70 8.05 -1.82
N ALA A 9 -77.80 8.89 -2.32
CA ALA A 9 -77.27 8.85 -3.69
C ALA A 9 -76.28 7.68 -3.93
N PRO A 10 -76.14 7.19 -5.18
CA PRO A 10 -75.34 6.00 -5.48
C PRO A 10 -73.83 6.31 -5.61
N GLN A 11 -73.01 5.44 -5.02
CA GLN A 11 -71.56 5.48 -5.09
C GLN A 11 -71.01 4.97 -6.43
N THR A 12 -70.25 5.81 -7.11
CA THR A 12 -69.44 5.50 -8.30
C THR A 12 -68.15 4.78 -7.89
N PRO A 13 -67.70 3.71 -8.57
CA PRO A 13 -66.46 3.02 -8.21
C PRO A 13 -65.21 3.81 -8.67
N PRO A 14 -64.09 3.78 -7.93
CA PRO A 14 -62.88 4.48 -8.32
C PRO A 14 -62.16 3.77 -9.48
N SER A 15 -61.73 4.59 -10.44
CA SER A 15 -60.94 4.22 -11.61
C SER A 15 -59.55 3.68 -11.23
N ARG A 16 -59.14 2.56 -11.84
CA ARG A 16 -57.77 2.05 -11.81
C ARG A 16 -56.84 2.94 -12.62
N ARG A 17 -56.09 3.84 -11.97
CA ARG A 17 -54.81 4.35 -12.48
C ARG A 17 -53.68 3.66 -11.72
N ARG A 18 -53.11 2.61 -12.30
CA ARG A 18 -51.81 2.08 -11.89
C ARG A 18 -50.74 2.99 -12.47
N PHE A 19 -50.07 3.74 -11.60
CA PHE A 19 -48.77 4.33 -11.92
C PHE A 19 -47.77 3.16 -12.03
N MET A 20 -47.28 2.88 -13.23
CA MET A 20 -46.08 2.07 -13.42
C MET A 20 -44.88 2.95 -13.09
N ALA A 21 -44.38 2.88 -11.86
CA ALA A 21 -43.02 3.30 -11.56
C ALA A 21 -42.09 2.25 -12.17
N GLY A 22 -41.51 2.56 -13.33
CA GLY A 22 -40.46 1.77 -13.92
C GLY A 22 -39.24 1.79 -13.01
N ALA A 23 -38.94 0.66 -12.38
CA ALA A 23 -37.65 0.45 -11.74
C ALA A 23 -36.60 0.35 -12.86
N LEU A 24 -35.83 1.43 -13.06
CA LEU A 24 -34.53 1.34 -13.70
C LEU A 24 -33.65 0.50 -12.79
N ALA A 25 -33.62 -0.82 -13.03
CA ALA A 25 -32.56 -1.67 -12.50
C ALA A 25 -31.26 -1.20 -13.17
N ALA A 26 -30.52 -0.33 -12.48
CA ALA A 26 -29.12 -0.12 -12.77
C ALA A 26 -28.44 -1.47 -12.52
N THR A 27 -28.23 -2.24 -13.58
CA THR A 27 -27.30 -3.36 -13.55
C THR A 27 -25.92 -2.77 -13.30
N ALA A 28 -25.52 -2.69 -12.03
CA ALA A 28 -24.12 -2.56 -11.69
C ALA A 28 -23.44 -3.77 -12.33
N THR A 29 -22.76 -3.55 -13.45
CA THR A 29 -21.79 -4.49 -13.99
C THR A 29 -20.71 -4.62 -12.92
N GLY A 30 -20.92 -5.55 -11.98
CA GLY A 30 -19.97 -5.84 -10.92
C GLY A 30 -18.66 -6.23 -11.58
N LEU A 31 -17.65 -5.37 -11.47
CA LEU A 31 -16.27 -5.76 -11.73
C LEU A 31 -16.02 -7.01 -10.90
N ALA A 32 -15.58 -8.10 -11.54
CA ALA A 32 -15.33 -9.36 -10.84
C ALA A 32 -14.43 -9.09 -9.63
N GLN A 33 -15.01 -9.12 -8.43
CA GLN A 33 -14.25 -9.01 -7.19
C GLN A 33 -13.43 -10.29 -7.03
N ALA A 34 -12.19 -10.14 -6.57
CA ALA A 34 -11.40 -11.28 -6.15
C ALA A 34 -11.94 -11.82 -4.80
N GLN A 35 -11.21 -12.73 -4.16
CA GLN A 35 -11.60 -13.22 -2.84
C GLN A 35 -11.74 -12.07 -1.84
N ALA A 36 -12.86 -12.07 -1.13
CA ALA A 36 -13.15 -11.19 -0.01
C ALA A 36 -13.26 -12.06 1.24
N PHE A 37 -12.66 -11.61 2.33
CA PHE A 37 -12.68 -12.32 3.61
C PHE A 37 -13.30 -11.41 4.66
N ASP A 38 -14.36 -11.88 5.32
CA ASP A 38 -15.00 -11.12 6.39
C ASP A 38 -14.05 -11.01 7.59
N PHE A 39 -13.55 -9.81 7.85
CA PHE A 39 -12.83 -9.51 9.09
C PHE A 39 -13.81 -9.09 10.18
N LYS A 40 -13.65 -9.64 11.39
CA LYS A 40 -14.41 -9.21 12.57
C LYS A 40 -13.50 -8.36 13.46
N PRO A 41 -13.73 -7.03 13.54
CA PRO A 41 -12.97 -6.17 14.43
C PRO A 41 -13.10 -6.59 15.91
N GLN A 42 -12.05 -6.34 16.67
CA GLN A 42 -12.05 -6.60 18.10
C GLN A 42 -12.97 -5.60 18.82
N GLN A 43 -13.84 -6.12 19.69
CA GLN A 43 -14.80 -5.30 20.45
C GLN A 43 -14.21 -4.78 21.77
N ARG A 44 -12.99 -5.20 22.13
CA ARG A 44 -12.35 -4.88 23.41
C ARG A 44 -11.06 -4.11 23.19
N TYR A 45 -10.75 -3.28 24.18
CA TYR A 45 -9.54 -2.48 24.25
C TYR A 45 -8.67 -2.93 25.44
N PRO A 46 -7.33 -2.91 25.30
CA PRO A 46 -6.59 -2.72 24.05
C PRO A 46 -6.81 -3.88 23.07
N ASP A 47 -6.72 -3.62 21.78
CA ASP A 47 -6.86 -4.66 20.75
C ASP A 47 -5.75 -5.73 20.91
N PRO A 48 -6.09 -7.02 21.13
CA PRO A 48 -5.11 -8.08 21.35
C PRO A 48 -4.25 -8.39 20.12
N SER A 49 -4.63 -7.93 18.93
CA SER A 49 -3.80 -8.02 17.73
C SER A 49 -2.59 -7.09 17.80
N VAL A 50 -2.62 -6.03 18.64
CA VAL A 50 -1.50 -5.11 18.82
C VAL A 50 -0.63 -5.56 20.00
N GLN A 51 0.37 -6.37 19.69
CA GLN A 51 1.28 -6.96 20.66
C GLN A 51 2.45 -6.03 20.98
N ILE A 52 2.73 -5.92 22.28
CA ILE A 52 3.93 -5.29 22.80
C ILE A 52 4.97 -6.40 22.99
N LEU A 53 6.06 -6.35 22.23
CA LEU A 53 7.18 -7.29 22.36
C LEU A 53 8.28 -6.72 23.27
N ASP A 54 8.38 -5.40 23.34
CA ASP A 54 9.26 -4.65 24.22
C ASP A 54 8.50 -3.46 24.85
N PRO A 55 8.71 -3.15 26.15
CA PRO A 55 8.01 -2.04 26.81
C PRO A 55 8.12 -0.69 26.10
N SER A 56 9.20 -0.44 25.33
CA SER A 56 9.37 0.79 24.55
C SER A 56 8.30 1.00 23.47
N PHE A 57 7.61 -0.07 23.02
CA PHE A 57 6.52 0.04 22.04
C PHE A 57 5.20 0.54 22.66
N ALA A 58 5.05 0.44 23.99
CA ALA A 58 3.79 0.72 24.68
C ALA A 58 3.25 2.14 24.39
N LYS A 59 4.13 3.12 24.20
CA LYS A 59 3.75 4.51 23.93
C LYS A 59 3.10 4.71 22.55
N TYR A 60 3.32 3.83 21.58
CA TYR A 60 2.75 3.93 20.23
C TYR A 60 1.37 3.26 20.11
N ARG A 61 1.04 2.34 21.03
CA ARG A 61 -0.25 1.66 21.05
C ARG A 61 -1.30 2.56 21.71
N LEU A 62 -2.29 2.96 20.93
CA LEU A 62 -3.48 3.61 21.46
C LEU A 62 -4.37 2.61 22.19
N PHE A 63 -4.69 2.89 23.46
CA PHE A 63 -5.55 2.02 24.27
C PHE A 63 -6.91 1.79 23.61
N SER A 64 -7.56 2.86 23.13
CA SER A 64 -8.92 2.85 22.57
C SER A 64 -8.97 2.78 21.04
N SER A 65 -8.01 2.07 20.44
CA SER A 65 -7.91 1.87 18.98
C SER A 65 -7.92 0.38 18.67
N SER A 66 -8.52 0.01 17.55
CA SER A 66 -8.60 -1.38 17.07
C SER A 66 -8.30 -1.44 15.58
N VAL A 67 -7.86 -2.60 15.11
CA VAL A 67 -7.66 -2.84 13.69
C VAL A 67 -9.02 -2.84 12.97
N GLU A 68 -9.08 -2.17 11.83
CA GLU A 68 -10.26 -2.09 10.96
C GLU A 68 -9.94 -2.65 9.58
N GLN A 69 -10.84 -3.43 8.97
CA GLN A 69 -10.76 -3.75 7.54
C GLN A 69 -11.59 -2.71 6.78
N ILE A 70 -10.93 -1.86 5.98
CA ILE A 70 -11.59 -0.75 5.29
C ILE A 70 -11.89 -1.03 3.82
N ALA A 71 -11.28 -2.09 3.26
CA ALA A 71 -11.54 -2.57 1.91
C ALA A 71 -11.11 -4.05 1.77
N THR A 72 -11.77 -4.80 0.88
CA THR A 72 -11.42 -6.18 0.54
C THR A 72 -11.87 -6.52 -0.89
N GLY A 73 -11.57 -7.72 -1.38
CA GLY A 73 -11.94 -8.19 -2.73
C GLY A 73 -10.85 -7.97 -3.79
N PHE A 74 -9.58 -7.93 -3.39
CA PHE A 74 -8.42 -7.72 -4.25
C PHE A 74 -7.60 -9.01 -4.44
N ARG A 75 -6.66 -9.03 -5.40
CA ARG A 75 -5.81 -10.21 -5.64
C ARG A 75 -4.47 -10.13 -4.91
N TRP A 76 -3.83 -8.97 -5.01
CA TRP A 76 -2.56 -8.69 -4.35
C TRP A 76 -2.40 -7.17 -4.28
N VAL A 77 -2.69 -6.62 -3.10
CA VAL A 77 -2.57 -5.18 -2.85
C VAL A 77 -1.18 -4.78 -2.39
N GLU A 78 -0.71 -3.67 -2.92
CA GLU A 78 0.66 -3.18 -2.74
C GLU A 78 0.72 -1.67 -2.87
N GLY A 79 1.88 -1.10 -2.52
CA GLY A 79 2.23 0.30 -2.73
C GLY A 79 1.18 1.30 -2.27
N PRO A 80 0.66 1.24 -1.02
CA PRO A 80 -0.32 2.22 -0.57
C PRO A 80 0.31 3.61 -0.41
N VAL A 81 -0.41 4.67 -0.80
CA VAL A 81 0.00 6.06 -0.66
C VAL A 81 -1.18 6.95 -0.26
N TRP A 82 -0.98 7.82 0.72
CA TRP A 82 -2.02 8.72 1.24
C TRP A 82 -2.00 10.10 0.57
N PHE A 83 -3.15 10.53 0.07
CA PHE A 83 -3.40 11.88 -0.46
C PHE A 83 -4.23 12.68 0.53
N GLY A 84 -3.56 13.35 1.48
CA GLY A 84 -4.24 14.07 2.57
C GLY A 84 -5.03 15.31 2.17
N ASP A 85 -4.66 15.95 1.07
CA ASP A 85 -5.37 17.05 0.41
C ASP A 85 -6.70 16.62 -0.20
N GLY A 86 -6.79 15.37 -0.68
CA GLY A 86 -8.03 14.76 -1.14
C GLY A 86 -8.73 13.84 -0.15
N ARG A 87 -8.08 13.55 0.99
CA ARG A 87 -8.47 12.55 2.00
C ARG A 87 -8.80 11.18 1.39
N TYR A 88 -7.89 10.65 0.60
CA TYR A 88 -8.04 9.30 0.05
C TYR A 88 -6.72 8.53 0.05
N LEU A 89 -6.84 7.21 0.11
CA LEU A 89 -5.74 6.28 -0.06
C LEU A 89 -5.74 5.78 -1.50
N LEU A 90 -4.59 5.78 -2.16
CA LEU A 90 -4.38 4.99 -3.39
C LEU A 90 -3.55 3.75 -3.05
N PHE A 91 -3.82 2.66 -3.74
CA PHE A 91 -3.02 1.43 -3.67
C PHE A 91 -3.15 0.66 -4.98
N SER A 92 -2.14 -0.15 -5.29
CA SER A 92 -2.16 -1.01 -6.48
C SER A 92 -2.84 -2.33 -6.16
N ASP A 93 -3.67 -2.84 -7.07
CA ASP A 93 -4.16 -4.22 -7.08
C ASP A 93 -3.53 -4.90 -8.30
N ILE A 94 -2.28 -5.35 -8.13
CA ILE A 94 -1.32 -5.60 -9.22
C ILE A 94 -1.90 -6.55 -10.28
N PRO A 95 -2.42 -7.75 -9.91
CA PRO A 95 -2.87 -8.74 -10.90
C PRO A 95 -4.19 -8.36 -11.58
N ASN A 96 -4.96 -7.44 -11.00
CA ASN A 96 -6.14 -6.86 -11.64
C ASN A 96 -5.80 -5.63 -12.50
N ASN A 97 -4.51 -5.28 -12.62
CA ASN A 97 -3.98 -4.21 -13.48
C ASN A 97 -4.70 -2.86 -13.26
N ARG A 98 -4.85 -2.46 -12.00
CA ARG A 98 -5.51 -1.21 -11.62
C ARG A 98 -4.87 -0.57 -10.39
N ILE A 99 -5.00 0.75 -10.30
CA ILE A 99 -4.85 1.52 -9.06
C ILE A 99 -6.26 1.74 -8.51
N VAL A 100 -6.44 1.47 -7.22
CA VAL A 100 -7.71 1.63 -6.50
C VAL A 100 -7.60 2.84 -5.59
N ARG A 101 -8.70 3.57 -5.44
CA ARG A 101 -8.89 4.65 -4.47
C ARG A 101 -9.84 4.18 -3.38
N TRP A 102 -9.45 4.33 -2.12
CA TRP A 102 -10.37 4.33 -0.97
C TRP A 102 -10.59 5.76 -0.51
N ASP A 103 -11.85 6.18 -0.47
CA ASP A 103 -12.24 7.54 -0.10
C ASP A 103 -12.65 7.62 1.38
N GLU A 104 -11.95 8.44 2.17
CA GLU A 104 -12.18 8.51 3.62
C GLU A 104 -13.54 9.12 3.96
N ALA A 105 -14.10 9.99 3.10
CA ALA A 105 -15.38 10.65 3.37
C ALA A 105 -16.56 9.70 3.28
N THR A 106 -16.50 8.76 2.34
CA THR A 106 -17.59 7.82 2.02
C THR A 106 -17.32 6.40 2.52
N GLY A 107 -16.05 6.07 2.81
CA GLY A 107 -15.61 4.71 3.12
C GLY A 107 -15.63 3.78 1.90
N GLN A 108 -15.85 4.29 0.69
CA GLN A 108 -16.02 3.50 -0.53
C GLN A 108 -14.71 3.32 -1.29
N THR A 109 -14.60 2.21 -2.01
CA THR A 109 -13.54 1.98 -2.98
C THR A 109 -14.02 2.17 -4.42
N GLY A 110 -13.12 2.63 -5.28
CA GLY A 110 -13.34 2.78 -6.71
C GLY A 110 -12.05 2.68 -7.52
N VAL A 111 -12.16 2.43 -8.81
CA VAL A 111 -10.99 2.41 -9.70
C VAL A 111 -10.49 3.83 -9.90
N PHE A 112 -9.21 4.08 -9.60
CA PHE A 112 -8.53 5.33 -9.91
C PHE A 112 -7.93 5.31 -11.32
N ARG A 113 -7.31 4.19 -11.71
CA ARG A 113 -6.74 3.98 -13.05
C ARG A 113 -6.82 2.52 -13.46
N GLN A 114 -7.26 2.26 -14.69
CA GLN A 114 -7.24 0.95 -15.32
C GLN A 114 -7.18 1.10 -16.85
N PRO A 115 -6.24 0.46 -17.57
CA PRO A 115 -5.12 -0.32 -17.04
C PRO A 115 -4.10 0.55 -16.27
N SER A 116 -3.46 0.00 -15.24
CA SER A 116 -2.36 0.66 -14.52
C SER A 116 -0.96 0.21 -14.96
N ASN A 117 -0.88 -0.67 -15.96
CA ASN A 117 0.34 -1.36 -16.39
C ASN A 117 0.98 -2.18 -15.27
N PHE A 118 0.15 -2.85 -14.46
CA PHE A 118 0.58 -3.61 -13.30
C PHE A 118 1.42 -2.72 -12.37
N SER A 119 0.86 -1.57 -12.01
CA SER A 119 1.49 -0.69 -11.02
C SER A 119 1.75 -1.46 -9.73
N ASN A 120 2.87 -1.17 -9.06
CA ASN A 120 3.21 -1.71 -7.75
C ASN A 120 3.34 -0.55 -6.74
N GLY A 121 4.56 -0.21 -6.32
CA GLY A 121 4.86 0.89 -5.42
C GLY A 121 4.31 2.22 -5.94
N LEU A 122 3.57 2.90 -5.08
CA LEU A 122 3.09 4.25 -5.32
C LEU A 122 3.77 5.19 -4.33
N GLY A 123 4.08 6.39 -4.80
CA GLY A 123 4.67 7.45 -3.99
C GLY A 123 4.04 8.78 -4.29
N ARG A 124 4.44 9.80 -3.53
CA ARG A 124 4.02 11.16 -3.76
C ARG A 124 5.24 12.05 -3.88
N ASP A 125 5.31 12.84 -4.94
CA ASP A 125 6.38 13.81 -5.05
C ASP A 125 6.16 15.02 -4.14
N ARG A 126 7.15 15.90 -4.05
CA ARG A 126 7.11 17.10 -3.21
C ARG A 126 6.09 18.15 -3.67
N GLN A 127 5.53 18.00 -4.87
CA GLN A 127 4.47 18.85 -5.42
C GLN A 127 3.09 18.21 -5.23
N GLY A 128 3.04 17.03 -4.61
CA GLY A 128 1.80 16.35 -4.31
C GLY A 128 1.25 15.49 -5.44
N ARG A 129 2.03 15.21 -6.49
CA ARG A 129 1.65 14.37 -7.63
C ARG A 129 1.93 12.90 -7.35
N LEU A 130 1.16 12.03 -8.01
CA LEU A 130 1.33 10.58 -7.90
C LEU A 130 2.57 10.11 -8.67
N LEU A 131 3.46 9.41 -8.00
CA LEU A 131 4.52 8.60 -8.59
C LEU A 131 4.08 7.14 -8.60
N ALA A 132 4.41 6.40 -9.67
CA ALA A 132 4.09 4.99 -9.77
C ALA A 132 5.25 4.19 -10.39
N CYS A 133 5.52 3.04 -9.79
CA CYS A 133 6.33 1.98 -10.36
C CYS A 133 5.43 1.06 -11.22
N GLU A 134 5.70 0.91 -12.52
CA GLU A 134 4.90 0.10 -13.44
C GLU A 134 5.69 -1.14 -13.89
N HIS A 135 5.23 -2.34 -13.47
CA HIS A 135 5.91 -3.60 -13.80
C HIS A 135 5.89 -3.91 -15.30
N LEU A 136 4.71 -3.87 -15.94
CA LEU A 136 4.54 -4.34 -17.32
C LEU A 136 5.33 -3.50 -18.33
N THR A 137 5.23 -2.18 -18.19
CA THR A 137 5.95 -1.23 -19.07
C THR A 137 7.40 -1.01 -18.65
N ARG A 138 7.80 -1.49 -17.46
CA ARG A 138 9.16 -1.44 -16.91
C ARG A 138 9.65 0.01 -16.76
N ARG A 139 8.87 0.83 -16.05
CA ARG A 139 9.13 2.29 -15.92
C ARG A 139 8.61 2.88 -14.62
N VAL A 140 9.14 4.06 -14.28
CA VAL A 140 8.63 4.96 -13.24
C VAL A 140 7.90 6.12 -13.92
N THR A 141 6.68 6.41 -13.47
CA THR A 141 5.83 7.47 -14.03
C THR A 141 5.39 8.47 -12.97
N ARG A 142 5.00 9.65 -13.45
CA ARG A 142 4.35 10.70 -12.66
C ARG A 142 3.04 11.07 -13.31
N THR A 143 1.99 11.19 -12.50
CA THR A 143 0.68 11.69 -12.94
C THR A 143 0.65 13.18 -12.72
N GLU A 144 0.53 13.95 -13.80
CA GLU A 144 0.40 15.40 -13.73
C GLU A 144 -1.00 15.81 -13.27
N TYR A 145 -1.17 17.09 -12.93
CA TYR A 145 -2.43 17.61 -12.40
C TYR A 145 -3.61 17.49 -13.38
N ASP A 146 -3.34 17.52 -14.68
CA ASP A 146 -4.33 17.31 -15.74
C ASP A 146 -4.64 15.83 -16.00
N GLY A 147 -4.01 14.92 -15.25
CA GLY A 147 -4.14 13.48 -15.38
C GLY A 147 -3.22 12.85 -16.43
N SER A 148 -2.44 13.64 -17.18
CA SER A 148 -1.46 13.11 -18.13
C SER A 148 -0.33 12.37 -17.40
N ILE A 149 0.32 11.44 -18.11
CA ILE A 149 1.38 10.60 -17.55
C ILE A 149 2.73 10.99 -18.15
N THR A 150 3.62 11.46 -17.30
CA THR A 150 5.03 11.69 -17.65
C THR A 150 5.85 10.46 -17.28
N VAL A 151 6.64 9.96 -18.22
CA VAL A 151 7.65 8.91 -17.93
C VAL A 151 8.88 9.58 -17.33
N LEU A 152 9.24 9.20 -16.10
CA LEU A 152 10.43 9.72 -15.44
C LEU A 152 11.66 8.87 -15.76
N ALA A 153 11.49 7.55 -15.86
CA ALA A 153 12.55 6.62 -16.24
C ALA A 153 11.96 5.33 -16.81
N ASP A 154 12.45 4.88 -17.97
CA ASP A 154 12.13 3.56 -18.56
C ASP A 154 13.38 2.80 -19.03
N ARG A 155 14.54 3.49 -19.08
CA ARG A 155 15.82 2.95 -19.49
C ARG A 155 16.98 3.54 -18.69
N PHE A 156 18.04 2.74 -18.56
CA PHE A 156 19.34 3.17 -18.07
C PHE A 156 20.42 2.66 -19.02
N GLU A 157 21.30 3.54 -19.49
CA GLU A 157 22.36 3.21 -20.46
C GLU A 157 21.82 2.46 -21.71
N GLY A 158 20.66 2.89 -22.21
CA GLY A 158 19.98 2.30 -23.38
C GLY A 158 19.19 1.02 -23.13
N LYS A 159 19.37 0.36 -21.98
CA LYS A 159 18.69 -0.88 -21.59
C LYS A 159 17.44 -0.60 -20.77
N ARG A 160 16.42 -1.45 -20.90
CA ARG A 160 15.17 -1.30 -20.11
C ARG A 160 15.42 -1.65 -18.64
N LEU A 161 14.80 -0.90 -17.74
CA LEU A 161 14.68 -1.26 -16.31
C LEU A 161 14.08 -2.67 -16.16
N ASN A 162 14.31 -3.37 -15.07
CA ASN A 162 13.73 -4.70 -14.83
C ASN A 162 12.21 -4.62 -14.66
N SER A 163 11.76 -4.18 -13.49
CA SER A 163 10.37 -3.94 -13.12
C SER A 163 10.40 -3.15 -11.81
N PRO A 164 10.40 -1.79 -11.88
CA PRO A 164 10.42 -0.95 -10.68
C PRO A 164 9.38 -1.39 -9.66
N ASN A 165 9.74 -1.45 -8.37
CA ASN A 165 8.95 -2.18 -7.37
C ASN A 165 8.42 -1.29 -6.25
N ASP A 166 9.29 -0.64 -5.47
CA ASP A 166 8.90 0.35 -4.45
C ASP A 166 9.60 1.69 -4.67
N ILE A 167 9.06 2.77 -4.11
CA ILE A 167 9.44 4.15 -4.43
C ILE A 167 9.33 5.09 -3.22
N VAL A 168 10.27 6.02 -3.07
CA VAL A 168 10.26 7.07 -2.05
C VAL A 168 10.75 8.41 -2.65
N CYS A 169 10.19 9.52 -2.17
CA CYS A 169 10.58 10.87 -2.56
C CYS A 169 11.01 11.66 -1.32
N PRO A 170 12.33 11.72 -1.00
CA PRO A 170 12.83 12.49 0.12
C PRO A 170 12.69 14.00 -0.07
N SER A 171 13.09 14.75 0.95
CA SER A 171 12.87 16.19 1.08
C SER A 171 13.48 17.02 -0.05
N ASP A 172 14.58 16.55 -0.66
CA ASP A 172 15.30 17.17 -1.78
C ASP A 172 14.54 17.08 -3.13
N GLY A 173 13.43 16.34 -3.17
CA GLY A 173 12.60 16.18 -4.37
C GLY A 173 13.14 15.19 -5.40
N SER A 174 14.24 14.49 -5.08
CA SER A 174 14.64 13.32 -5.87
C SER A 174 13.66 12.17 -5.71
N VAL A 175 13.67 11.23 -6.65
CA VAL A 175 12.84 10.04 -6.64
C VAL A 175 13.73 8.82 -6.60
N TRP A 176 13.61 8.01 -5.55
CA TRP A 176 14.39 6.79 -5.36
C TRP A 176 13.49 5.58 -5.50
N PHE A 177 13.94 4.57 -6.24
CA PHE A 177 13.14 3.38 -6.48
C PHE A 177 14.01 2.12 -6.64
N THR A 178 13.44 0.99 -6.29
CA THR A 178 14.08 -0.33 -6.45
C THR A 178 13.65 -0.98 -7.76
N ASP A 179 14.56 -1.70 -8.40
CA ASP A 179 14.35 -2.35 -9.70
C ASP A 179 14.68 -3.86 -9.68
N PRO A 180 13.94 -4.67 -8.90
CA PRO A 180 14.00 -6.13 -8.94
C PRO A 180 13.27 -6.69 -10.19
N PRO A 181 13.33 -8.01 -10.45
CA PRO A 181 12.73 -8.63 -11.63
C PRO A 181 11.32 -9.21 -11.36
N PHE A 182 10.65 -8.85 -10.27
CA PHE A 182 9.39 -9.52 -9.87
C PHE A 182 8.31 -9.43 -10.95
N GLY A 183 8.12 -8.24 -11.54
CA GLY A 183 7.14 -8.00 -12.60
C GLY A 183 7.45 -8.67 -13.95
N ILE A 184 8.68 -9.17 -14.12
CA ILE A 184 9.14 -9.86 -15.33
C ILE A 184 9.47 -11.34 -15.09
N GLY A 185 9.34 -11.83 -13.85
CA GLY A 185 9.63 -13.22 -13.50
C GLY A 185 8.54 -14.21 -13.94
N GLY A 186 7.33 -13.73 -14.21
CA GLY A 186 6.17 -14.53 -14.59
C GLY A 186 5.03 -13.66 -15.13
N HIS A 187 3.80 -14.20 -15.17
CA HIS A 187 2.62 -13.54 -15.75
C HIS A 187 1.59 -13.07 -14.72
N TRP A 188 1.90 -13.17 -13.42
CA TRP A 188 0.95 -12.80 -12.35
C TRP A 188 0.96 -11.30 -12.06
N GLU A 189 2.14 -10.68 -12.05
CA GLU A 189 2.35 -9.27 -11.70
C GLU A 189 2.86 -8.44 -12.89
N GLY A 190 2.74 -8.96 -14.12
CA GLY A 190 3.28 -8.37 -15.34
C GLY A 190 3.41 -9.45 -16.42
N ASP A 191 4.44 -9.35 -17.25
CA ASP A 191 4.72 -10.32 -18.30
C ASP A 191 6.17 -10.80 -18.24
N LYS A 192 6.36 -12.11 -18.45
CA LYS A 192 7.68 -12.73 -18.40
C LYS A 192 8.61 -12.08 -19.43
N ALA A 193 9.76 -11.59 -18.96
CA ALA A 193 10.80 -11.02 -19.80
C ALA A 193 12.19 -11.31 -19.22
N VAL A 194 13.22 -11.07 -20.02
CA VAL A 194 14.62 -11.21 -19.59
C VAL A 194 15.11 -9.87 -19.06
N SER A 195 15.71 -9.87 -17.87
CA SER A 195 16.42 -8.72 -17.32
C SER A 195 17.55 -8.27 -18.24
N GLU A 196 17.61 -6.96 -18.51
CA GLU A 196 18.70 -6.35 -19.28
C GLU A 196 19.75 -5.67 -18.38
N LEU A 197 19.35 -5.38 -17.13
CA LEU A 197 20.12 -4.68 -16.11
C LEU A 197 20.24 -5.55 -14.84
N PRO A 198 21.30 -5.37 -14.05
CA PRO A 198 21.36 -5.92 -12.70
C PRO A 198 20.22 -5.35 -11.86
N HIS A 199 19.81 -6.06 -10.80
CA HIS A 199 18.84 -5.53 -9.86
C HIS A 199 19.51 -4.42 -9.05
N ALA A 200 18.86 -3.27 -8.94
CA ALA A 200 19.51 -2.11 -8.37
C ALA A 200 18.52 -1.14 -7.70
N LEU A 201 19.09 -0.23 -6.91
CA LEU A 201 18.47 0.99 -6.44
C LEU A 201 18.87 2.13 -7.38
N TYR A 202 17.89 2.90 -7.81
CA TYR A 202 18.05 4.04 -8.70
C TYR A 202 17.58 5.33 -8.05
N ARG A 203 18.13 6.45 -8.51
CA ARG A 203 17.75 7.80 -8.12
C ARG A 203 17.52 8.67 -9.35
N ILE A 204 16.41 9.37 -9.41
CA ILE A 204 16.13 10.43 -10.37
C ILE A 204 16.28 11.75 -9.63
N ASP A 205 17.24 12.57 -10.02
CA ASP A 205 17.43 13.88 -9.40
C ASP A 205 16.39 14.91 -9.92
N PRO A 206 16.28 16.10 -9.29
CA PRO A 206 15.33 17.12 -9.73
C PRO A 206 15.52 17.64 -11.17
N SER A 207 16.69 17.42 -11.78
CA SER A 207 16.94 17.74 -13.20
C SER A 207 16.43 16.66 -14.16
N GLY A 208 16.02 15.50 -13.63
CA GLY A 208 15.60 14.33 -14.39
C GLY A 208 16.74 13.35 -14.69
N ARG A 209 17.95 13.56 -14.16
CA ARG A 209 19.06 12.61 -14.37
C ARG A 209 18.81 11.34 -13.56
N LEU A 210 18.86 10.20 -14.22
CA LEU A 210 18.78 8.87 -13.62
C LEU A 210 20.17 8.33 -13.31
N ASP A 211 20.43 8.06 -12.03
CA ASP A 211 21.68 7.49 -11.53
C ASP A 211 21.40 6.08 -10.95
N ARG A 212 22.22 5.07 -11.29
CA ARG A 212 22.24 3.78 -10.58
C ARG A 212 23.06 3.95 -9.30
N VAL A 213 22.41 3.90 -8.14
CA VAL A 213 23.06 4.20 -6.86
C VAL A 213 23.78 2.99 -6.29
N LEU A 214 23.16 1.81 -6.36
CA LEU A 214 23.67 0.59 -5.77
C LEU A 214 23.06 -0.64 -6.46
N GLU A 215 23.88 -1.63 -6.79
CA GLU A 215 23.40 -2.97 -7.15
C GLU A 215 23.11 -3.79 -5.88
N ALA A 216 21.96 -4.45 -5.85
CA ALA A 216 21.51 -5.22 -4.69
C ALA A 216 20.70 -6.44 -5.15
N ARG A 217 20.71 -7.52 -4.38
CA ARG A 217 20.03 -8.76 -4.77
C ARG A 217 18.54 -8.68 -4.43
N PHE A 218 17.68 -8.53 -5.44
CA PHE A 218 16.22 -8.40 -5.28
C PHE A 218 15.86 -7.27 -4.29
N PRO A 219 16.27 -6.02 -4.57
CA PRO A 219 15.90 -4.88 -3.74
C PRO A 219 14.38 -4.70 -3.78
N ASN A 220 13.79 -4.28 -2.67
CA ASN A 220 12.33 -4.19 -2.54
C ASN A 220 11.94 -2.89 -1.81
N GLY A 221 11.38 -2.96 -0.61
CA GLY A 221 11.06 -1.77 0.18
C GLY A 221 12.28 -0.93 0.51
N LEU A 222 12.09 0.39 0.56
CA LEU A 222 13.10 1.36 0.93
C LEU A 222 12.49 2.53 1.72
N ALA A 223 13.26 3.08 2.65
CA ALA A 223 12.88 4.30 3.36
C ALA A 223 14.12 5.02 3.91
N PHE A 224 14.00 6.33 4.08
CA PHE A 224 15.01 7.15 4.76
C PHE A 224 14.73 7.22 6.26
N THR A 225 15.77 7.48 7.05
CA THR A 225 15.60 7.97 8.43
C THR A 225 14.92 9.35 8.44
N PRO A 226 14.36 9.80 9.58
CA PRO A 226 13.69 11.10 9.66
C PRO A 226 14.58 12.28 9.27
N ASP A 227 15.89 12.18 9.49
CA ASP A 227 16.87 13.20 9.12
C ASP A 227 17.50 12.97 7.73
N GLU A 228 17.04 11.94 7.01
CA GLU A 228 17.48 11.52 5.68
C GLU A 228 18.99 11.22 5.54
N LYS A 229 19.70 11.06 6.66
CA LYS A 229 21.14 10.74 6.64
C LYS A 229 21.42 9.27 6.44
N GLN A 230 20.43 8.42 6.63
CA GLN A 230 20.55 6.99 6.37
C GLN A 230 19.40 6.50 5.49
N LEU A 231 19.70 5.49 4.67
CA LEU A 231 18.74 4.77 3.86
C LEU A 231 18.68 3.32 4.31
N TYR A 232 17.46 2.84 4.52
CA TYR A 232 17.16 1.43 4.73
C TYR A 232 16.68 0.80 3.42
N LEU A 233 17.18 -0.40 3.12
CA LEU A 233 16.83 -1.14 1.92
C LEU A 233 16.56 -2.61 2.27
N VAL A 234 15.39 -3.11 1.89
CA VAL A 234 15.15 -4.56 1.84
C VAL A 234 15.90 -5.14 0.67
N ALA A 235 16.68 -6.18 0.92
CA ALA A 235 17.37 -6.97 -0.08
C ALA A 235 17.43 -8.44 0.35
N ARG A 236 17.96 -9.30 -0.52
CA ARG A 236 18.18 -10.72 -0.22
C ARG A 236 19.65 -11.03 0.04
N THR A 237 19.88 -11.97 0.93
CA THR A 237 21.15 -12.67 1.11
C THR A 237 21.43 -13.63 -0.06
N ALA A 238 22.62 -14.22 -0.09
CA ALA A 238 23.01 -15.21 -1.09
C ALA A 238 22.09 -16.45 -1.08
N ASP A 239 21.65 -16.87 0.10
CA ASP A 239 20.70 -17.97 0.33
C ASP A 239 19.22 -17.55 0.24
N ASN A 240 18.93 -16.42 -0.40
CA ASN A 240 17.59 -15.88 -0.68
C ASN A 240 16.74 -15.46 0.55
N ARG A 241 17.31 -15.39 1.76
CA ARG A 241 16.62 -14.82 2.91
C ARG A 241 16.50 -13.30 2.78
N ARG A 242 15.40 -12.72 3.26
CA ARG A 242 15.18 -11.27 3.24
C ARG A 242 15.84 -10.62 4.45
N GLN A 243 16.42 -9.44 4.25
CA GLN A 243 17.07 -8.63 5.28
C GLN A 243 16.85 -7.14 5.01
N ILE A 244 16.95 -6.31 6.04
CA ILE A 244 17.08 -4.86 5.89
C ILE A 244 18.54 -4.47 6.10
N LEU A 245 19.10 -3.82 5.09
CA LEU A 245 20.41 -3.19 5.11
C LEU A 245 20.24 -1.70 5.42
N ARG A 246 21.16 -1.15 6.20
CA ARG A 246 21.29 0.28 6.47
C ARG A 246 22.54 0.82 5.77
N TYR A 247 22.41 1.99 5.18
CA TYR A 247 23.49 2.73 4.54
C TYR A 247 23.54 4.16 5.05
N ASP A 248 24.74 4.74 5.08
CA ASP A 248 24.92 6.17 5.23
C ASP A 248 24.72 6.86 3.87
N VAL A 249 23.94 7.93 3.85
CA VAL A 249 23.71 8.76 2.67
C VAL A 249 24.87 9.76 2.56
N THR A 250 25.58 9.71 1.45
CA THR A 250 26.75 10.56 1.22
C THR A 250 26.35 11.95 0.72
N ALA A 251 27.26 12.94 0.83
CA ALA A 251 27.02 14.29 0.32
C ALA A 251 26.76 14.35 -1.20
N ARG A 252 27.15 13.32 -1.96
CA ARG A 252 26.87 13.18 -3.40
C ARG A 252 25.61 12.37 -3.69
N GLN A 253 24.77 12.13 -2.68
CA GLN A 253 23.54 11.34 -2.80
C GLN A 253 23.78 9.89 -3.26
N GLY A 254 24.95 9.34 -2.96
CA GLY A 254 25.26 7.91 -3.02
C GLY A 254 25.17 7.24 -1.65
N LEU A 255 25.41 5.93 -1.58
CA LEU A 255 25.31 5.13 -0.35
C LEU A 255 26.66 4.54 0.07
N ALA A 256 26.94 4.51 1.37
CA ALA A 256 28.17 3.95 1.95
C ALA A 256 27.88 3.14 3.22
N ASN A 257 28.91 2.44 3.73
CA ASN A 257 28.92 1.76 5.02
C ASN A 257 27.73 0.79 5.26
N PRO A 258 27.51 -0.22 4.38
CA PRO A 258 26.43 -1.17 4.53
C PRO A 258 26.51 -1.90 5.88
N THR A 259 25.39 -1.93 6.60
CA THR A 259 25.23 -2.72 7.83
C THR A 259 23.97 -3.57 7.71
N VAL A 260 24.04 -4.87 8.05
CA VAL A 260 22.84 -5.70 8.23
C VAL A 260 22.16 -5.25 9.52
N LEU A 261 20.97 -4.66 9.41
CA LEU A 261 20.20 -4.16 10.56
C LEU A 261 19.23 -5.22 11.07
N ILE A 262 18.51 -5.89 10.17
CA ILE A 262 17.47 -6.87 10.50
C ILE A 262 17.62 -8.07 9.56
N GLU A 263 17.64 -9.27 10.13
CA GLU A 263 17.45 -10.52 9.38
C GLU A 263 15.98 -10.96 9.52
N GLY A 264 15.32 -11.28 8.41
CA GLY A 264 13.89 -11.63 8.40
C GLY A 264 13.58 -13.00 9.04
N GLY A 265 14.57 -13.89 9.14
CA GLY A 265 14.35 -15.26 9.63
C GLY A 265 13.26 -15.97 8.82
N ALA A 266 12.22 -16.45 9.51
CA ALA A 266 11.05 -17.08 8.89
C ALA A 266 10.05 -16.07 8.27
N GLY A 267 10.15 -14.79 8.61
CA GLY A 267 9.29 -13.73 8.12
C GLY A 267 9.80 -13.05 6.84
N ALA A 268 8.86 -12.60 6.02
CA ALA A 268 9.10 -11.89 4.77
C ALA A 268 9.03 -10.38 4.99
N LEU A 269 10.19 -9.72 5.05
CA LEU A 269 10.32 -8.26 4.97
C LEU A 269 9.99 -7.77 3.56
N ASP A 270 9.13 -6.78 3.40
CA ASP A 270 8.70 -6.30 2.10
C ASP A 270 8.73 -4.76 2.03
N GLY A 271 7.62 -4.07 1.75
CA GLY A 271 7.49 -2.63 1.93
C GLY A 271 7.40 -2.22 3.41
N PHE A 272 7.95 -1.07 3.76
CA PHE A 272 7.94 -0.53 5.12
C PHE A 272 7.96 1.01 5.11
N LYS A 273 7.73 1.60 6.29
CA LYS A 273 7.89 3.04 6.53
C LYS A 273 8.61 3.28 7.85
N VAL A 274 9.19 4.47 7.99
CA VAL A 274 9.89 4.90 9.20
C VAL A 274 9.04 5.96 9.90
N ASP A 275 8.90 5.85 11.21
CA ASP A 275 8.20 6.85 12.02
C ASP A 275 9.13 7.97 12.52
N GLU A 276 8.57 9.02 13.12
CA GLU A 276 9.29 10.21 13.57
C GLU A 276 10.34 9.93 14.66
N ASP A 277 10.25 8.79 15.35
CA ASP A 277 11.23 8.32 16.33
C ASP A 277 12.29 7.38 15.69
N GLY A 278 12.19 7.12 14.39
CA GLY A 278 13.11 6.27 13.63
C GLY A 278 12.80 4.78 13.67
N ASN A 279 11.64 4.35 14.18
CA ASN A 279 11.25 2.94 14.15
C ASN A 279 10.79 2.54 12.75
N LEU A 280 11.14 1.32 12.34
CA LEU A 280 10.75 0.73 11.07
C LEU A 280 9.46 -0.07 11.28
N TRP A 281 8.39 0.35 10.64
CA TRP A 281 7.11 -0.35 10.58
C TRP A 281 7.09 -1.16 9.30
N CYS A 282 7.35 -2.47 9.42
CA CYS A 282 7.58 -3.35 8.29
C CYS A 282 6.35 -4.19 7.96
N GLY A 283 5.95 -4.17 6.69
CA GLY A 283 5.13 -5.23 6.15
C GLY A 283 5.79 -6.59 6.41
N TRP A 284 5.03 -7.52 6.98
CA TRP A 284 5.51 -8.77 7.54
C TRP A 284 4.53 -9.91 7.26
N GLY A 285 5.05 -11.12 7.18
CA GLY A 285 4.26 -12.33 6.98
C GLY A 285 5.08 -13.55 6.60
N SER A 286 4.43 -14.68 6.37
CA SER A 286 5.13 -15.91 6.01
C SER A 286 5.83 -15.81 4.65
N THR A 287 7.01 -16.43 4.57
CA THR A 287 7.73 -16.68 3.31
C THR A 287 7.15 -17.85 2.51
N GLY A 288 6.18 -18.58 3.08
CA GLY A 288 5.69 -19.87 2.57
C GLY A 288 6.61 -21.04 2.92
N ALA A 289 7.61 -20.83 3.79
CA ALA A 289 8.48 -21.90 4.27
C ALA A 289 7.66 -22.93 5.07
N ALA A 290 7.93 -24.22 4.82
CA ALA A 290 7.14 -25.34 5.35
C ALA A 290 7.16 -25.46 6.88
N ASP A 291 8.16 -24.89 7.52
CA ASP A 291 8.37 -24.86 8.97
C ASP A 291 7.82 -23.58 9.64
N SER A 292 7.19 -22.69 8.86
CA SER A 292 6.59 -21.45 9.37
C SER A 292 5.07 -21.58 9.55
N VAL A 293 4.55 -21.00 10.63
CA VAL A 293 3.11 -20.85 10.86
C VAL A 293 2.72 -19.45 10.43
N ALA A 294 2.02 -19.32 9.30
CA ALA A 294 1.71 -18.01 8.73
C ALA A 294 0.91 -17.10 9.67
N ALA A 295 -0.05 -17.66 10.41
CA ALA A 295 -0.84 -16.92 11.38
C ALA A 295 -0.02 -16.27 12.51
N ASP A 296 1.18 -16.79 12.80
CA ASP A 296 2.07 -16.22 13.82
C ASP A 296 2.97 -15.10 13.26
N LEU A 297 3.03 -14.97 11.94
CA LEU A 297 3.89 -14.03 11.23
C LEU A 297 3.12 -12.92 10.51
N ASP A 298 1.87 -13.11 10.13
CA ASP A 298 1.20 -12.17 9.24
C ASP A 298 0.81 -10.85 9.93
N GLY A 299 1.19 -9.72 9.31
CA GLY A 299 0.85 -8.38 9.81
C GLY A 299 1.99 -7.38 9.68
N VAL A 300 2.16 -6.53 10.70
CA VAL A 300 3.20 -5.49 10.72
C VAL A 300 4.14 -5.71 11.89
N MET A 301 5.41 -5.97 11.60
CA MET A 301 6.46 -6.07 12.61
C MET A 301 7.15 -4.71 12.75
N VAL A 302 7.30 -4.24 14.00
CA VAL A 302 7.92 -2.95 14.30
C VAL A 302 9.29 -3.16 14.91
N PHE A 303 10.31 -2.57 14.30
CA PHE A 303 11.69 -2.62 14.77
C PHE A 303 12.15 -1.22 15.19
N ASN A 304 12.90 -1.12 16.27
CA ASN A 304 13.54 0.13 16.66
C ASN A 304 14.77 0.45 15.77
N PRO A 305 15.40 1.64 15.91
CA PRO A 305 16.57 2.01 15.10
C PRO A 305 17.79 1.08 15.23
N SER A 306 17.84 0.22 16.27
CA SER A 306 18.89 -0.79 16.44
C SER A 306 18.55 -2.14 15.82
N GLY A 307 17.41 -2.28 15.14
CA GLY A 307 16.95 -3.53 14.52
C GLY A 307 16.29 -4.51 15.48
N LYS A 308 15.96 -4.10 16.71
CA LYS A 308 15.25 -4.94 17.69
C LYS A 308 13.75 -4.89 17.42
N ALA A 309 13.10 -6.05 17.32
CA ALA A 309 11.64 -6.12 17.27
C ALA A 309 11.04 -5.63 18.61
N ILE A 310 10.13 -4.66 18.54
CA ILE A 310 9.50 -4.03 19.71
C ILE A 310 7.98 -4.17 19.74
N GLY A 311 7.34 -4.38 18.59
CA GLY A 311 5.88 -4.53 18.49
C GLY A 311 5.48 -5.37 17.28
N HIS A 312 4.29 -5.97 17.35
CA HIS A 312 3.71 -6.74 16.25
C HIS A 312 2.20 -6.48 16.18
N ILE A 313 1.72 -5.96 15.05
CA ILE A 313 0.28 -5.86 14.76
C ILE A 313 -0.08 -7.06 13.91
N ARG A 314 -0.72 -8.07 14.51
CA ARG A 314 -1.15 -9.26 13.77
C ARG A 314 -2.33 -8.96 12.87
N LEU A 315 -2.30 -9.51 11.67
CA LEU A 315 -3.38 -9.50 10.68
C LEU A 315 -3.68 -10.93 10.25
N PRO A 316 -4.89 -11.21 9.74
CA PRO A 316 -5.23 -12.53 9.19
C PRO A 316 -4.58 -12.79 7.81
N GLU A 317 -3.87 -11.81 7.27
CA GLU A 317 -3.28 -11.83 5.93
C GLU A 317 -1.87 -11.24 5.98
N ARG A 318 -0.96 -11.79 5.17
CA ARG A 318 0.36 -11.18 4.95
C ARG A 318 0.19 -9.73 4.49
N CYS A 319 0.93 -8.83 5.13
CA CYS A 319 0.97 -7.42 4.80
C CYS A 319 2.25 -7.09 4.05
N PRO A 320 2.27 -7.05 2.71
CA PRO A 320 3.48 -6.70 1.99
C PRO A 320 3.82 -5.20 2.06
N ASN A 321 2.91 -4.29 2.42
CA ASN A 321 3.26 -2.86 2.47
C ASN A 321 2.32 -2.04 3.35
N LEU A 322 2.75 -0.83 3.71
CA LEU A 322 1.98 0.06 4.58
C LEU A 322 2.35 1.54 4.37
N VAL A 323 1.46 2.43 4.80
CA VAL A 323 1.70 3.87 4.79
C VAL A 323 1.01 4.56 5.96
N PHE A 324 1.67 5.60 6.48
CA PHE A 324 1.06 6.51 7.44
C PHE A 324 0.22 7.57 6.72
N GLY A 325 -1.01 7.78 7.17
CA GLY A 325 -1.91 8.78 6.63
C GLY A 325 -2.89 9.33 7.67
N GLY A 326 -4.02 9.83 7.19
CA GLY A 326 -4.90 10.69 7.97
C GLY A 326 -4.33 12.11 8.16
N PRO A 327 -5.10 13.03 8.73
CA PRO A 327 -4.73 14.45 8.83
C PRO A 327 -3.48 14.69 9.69
N LYS A 328 -3.20 13.81 10.67
CA LYS A 328 -2.03 13.89 11.55
C LYS A 328 -0.91 12.92 11.14
N LYS A 329 -1.04 12.21 10.01
CA LYS A 329 -0.15 11.11 9.61
C LYS A 329 0.00 10.00 10.65
N ASN A 330 -1.03 9.76 11.47
CA ASN A 330 -1.00 8.80 12.58
C ASN A 330 -2.06 7.67 12.43
N ARG A 331 -2.59 7.49 11.22
CA ARG A 331 -3.37 6.30 10.85
C ARG A 331 -2.52 5.44 9.94
N LEU A 332 -2.15 4.25 10.41
CA LEU A 332 -1.42 3.27 9.63
C LEU A 332 -2.42 2.56 8.70
N PHE A 333 -2.19 2.62 7.40
CA PHE A 333 -2.89 1.82 6.40
C PHE A 333 -1.99 0.67 5.99
N MET A 334 -2.53 -0.54 6.00
CA MET A 334 -1.80 -1.79 5.82
C MET A 334 -2.38 -2.49 4.61
N ALA A 335 -1.63 -2.53 3.51
CA ALA A 335 -1.99 -3.27 2.31
C ALA A 335 -1.65 -4.74 2.55
N SER A 336 -2.66 -5.60 2.61
CA SER A 336 -2.52 -6.99 3.01
C SER A 336 -3.23 -7.90 2.03
N SER A 337 -2.50 -8.46 1.07
CA SER A 337 -2.94 -9.47 0.11
C SER A 337 -4.30 -9.15 -0.57
N HIS A 338 -5.43 -9.47 0.06
CA HIS A 338 -6.78 -9.25 -0.47
C HIS A 338 -7.51 -8.02 0.09
N SER A 339 -6.94 -7.35 1.09
CA SER A 339 -7.61 -6.33 1.89
C SER A 339 -6.72 -5.13 2.23
N ILE A 340 -7.35 -4.01 2.59
CA ILE A 340 -6.70 -2.90 3.29
C ILE A 340 -7.19 -2.88 4.72
N TYR A 341 -6.24 -2.94 5.67
CA TYR A 341 -6.50 -2.73 7.08
C TYR A 341 -6.06 -1.33 7.51
N SER A 342 -6.60 -0.81 8.60
CA SER A 342 -6.12 0.42 9.21
C SER A 342 -6.10 0.37 10.73
N LEU A 343 -5.21 1.14 11.35
CA LEU A 343 -5.08 1.28 12.80
C LEU A 343 -4.58 2.69 13.13
N TYR A 344 -5.21 3.38 14.08
CA TYR A 344 -4.65 4.60 14.64
C TYR A 344 -3.53 4.25 15.65
N VAL A 345 -2.42 4.98 15.57
CA VAL A 345 -1.24 4.82 16.42
C VAL A 345 -0.77 6.17 16.95
N GLU A 346 0.03 6.16 18.03
CA GLU A 346 0.57 7.37 18.65
C GLU A 346 2.01 7.63 18.17
N THR A 347 2.17 7.73 16.85
CA THR A 347 3.38 8.15 16.13
C THR A 347 3.00 8.65 14.75
N ARG A 348 3.96 9.16 13.98
CA ARG A 348 3.75 9.71 12.63
C ARG A 348 4.81 9.23 11.68
N GLY A 349 4.47 9.05 10.41
CA GLY A 349 5.46 8.75 9.36
C GLY A 349 6.43 9.92 9.12
N ALA A 350 7.72 9.62 9.02
CA ALA A 350 8.80 10.62 8.95
C ALA A 350 9.09 11.18 7.56
N VAL A 351 8.94 10.37 6.49
CA VAL A 351 9.18 10.75 5.08
C VAL A 351 8.13 10.12 4.18
#